data_AF-A0A074WWY3-F1
#
_entry.id   AF-A0A074WWY3-F1
#
_cell.length_a   1.000
_cell.length_b   1.000
_cell.length_c   1.000
_cell.angle_alpha   90.00
_cell.angle_beta   90.00
_cell.angle_gamma   90.00
#
_symmetry.space_group_name_H-M   'P 1'
#
loop_
_entity.id
_entity.type
_entity.pdbx_description
1 polymer ?
#
loop_
_entity_poly.entity_id
_entity_poly.type
_entity_poly.pdbx_seq_one_letter_code
_entity_poly.pdbx_strand_id
1 'polypeptide(L)'
;MALPTSRYYDMAPIAQAQLIRGFLRWAFRLPGNQAVTTGGQGLGQRAIAAGVWRPIVLPANGVMATGGEGIVHLWCRVDPNNLTIQDRVVVKNVVSGSTRYLDPHNWASDTVGGEPLECRQANVVWSVTTPADRKHIQACLGWGDVVPPHYVAQNYRYKIYNEYCAHKNLHKIMKNQPKRKKKGAVRRGRRQFPEPFLWYMFESLAKACIGMNRAYMYTGVVHQDLHPGNGKQSIEAADI
;
A
#
# COMPACT_ATOMS: atom_id res chain seq x y z
N MET A 1 23.20 4.20 37.69
CA MET A 1 23.29 3.04 36.78
C MET A 1 22.28 3.26 35.66
N ALA A 2 22.76 3.60 34.46
CA ALA A 2 21.91 3.75 33.29
C ALA A 2 21.70 2.37 32.65
N LEU A 3 20.45 2.00 32.39
CA LEU A 3 20.11 0.78 31.64
C LEU A 3 20.66 0.89 30.21
N PRO A 4 21.21 -0.19 29.63
CA PRO A 4 21.74 -0.15 28.29
C PRO A 4 20.60 0.06 27.30
N THR A 5 20.73 1.10 26.48
CA THR A 5 19.87 1.35 25.32
C THR A 5 19.94 0.15 24.39
N SER A 6 18.83 -0.59 24.30
CA SER A 6 18.61 -1.67 23.33
C SER A 6 19.01 -1.19 21.94
N ARG A 7 20.13 -1.69 21.42
CA ARG A 7 20.47 -1.58 19.99
C ARG A 7 19.44 -2.39 19.22
N TYR A 8 18.42 -1.72 18.71
CA TYR A 8 17.48 -2.30 17.76
C TYR A 8 18.26 -2.77 16.53
N TYR A 9 18.30 -4.07 16.29
CA TYR A 9 18.84 -4.60 15.02
C TYR A 9 17.82 -4.30 13.91
N ASP A 10 18.25 -3.53 12.91
CA ASP A 10 17.50 -3.36 11.66
C ASP A 10 17.48 -4.70 10.93
N MET A 11 16.32 -5.38 10.96
CA MET A 11 16.13 -6.69 10.32
C MET A 11 15.78 -6.57 8.83
N ALA A 12 15.67 -5.36 8.26
CA ALA A 12 15.35 -5.16 6.86
C ALA A 12 16.32 -5.89 5.89
N PRO A 13 17.65 -5.94 6.12
CA PRO A 13 18.56 -6.68 5.24
C PRO A 13 18.33 -8.21 5.25
N ILE A 14 18.07 -8.79 6.43
CA ILE A 14 17.78 -10.24 6.58
C ILE A 14 16.41 -10.56 5.97
N ALA A 15 15.43 -9.69 6.20
CA ALA A 15 14.12 -9.78 5.59
C ALA A 15 14.20 -9.72 4.06
N GLN A 16 15.00 -8.80 3.50
CA GLN A 16 15.18 -8.60 2.07
C GLN A 16 15.68 -9.88 1.38
N ALA A 17 16.59 -10.62 2.02
CA ALA A 17 17.06 -11.91 1.53
C ALA A 17 16.01 -13.04 1.60
N GLN A 18 15.07 -12.97 2.56
CA GLN A 18 14.01 -13.98 2.75
C GLN A 18 12.69 -13.67 2.02
N LEU A 19 12.55 -12.45 1.50
CA LEU A 19 11.31 -11.84 1.00
C LEU A 19 10.76 -12.42 -0.31
N ILE A 20 11.59 -13.13 -1.07
CA ILE A 20 11.28 -13.61 -2.42
C ILE A 20 10.71 -15.06 -2.43
N ARG A 21 10.47 -15.68 -1.27
CA ARG A 21 10.07 -17.10 -1.18
C ARG A 21 8.71 -17.47 -1.83
N GLY A 22 7.99 -16.53 -2.45
CA GLY A 22 6.90 -16.78 -3.41
C GLY A 22 5.54 -16.27 -2.95
N PHE A 23 4.88 -15.44 -3.76
CA PHE A 23 3.60 -14.79 -3.46
C PHE A 23 2.45 -15.78 -3.30
N LEU A 24 1.62 -15.57 -2.27
CA LEU A 24 0.49 -16.44 -1.87
C LEU A 24 0.86 -17.90 -1.52
N ARG A 25 2.14 -18.22 -1.28
CA ARG A 25 2.53 -19.55 -0.74
C ARG A 25 2.21 -19.73 0.75
N TRP A 26 1.76 -18.67 1.41
CA TRP A 26 1.32 -18.63 2.80
C TRP A 26 -0.17 -18.36 2.86
N ALA A 27 -0.76 -18.51 4.05
CA ALA A 27 -2.15 -18.17 4.29
C ALA A 27 -2.40 -16.68 3.96
N PHE A 28 -3.17 -16.46 2.90
CA PHE A 28 -3.70 -15.16 2.49
C PHE A 28 -5.15 -15.04 2.93
N ARG A 29 -5.52 -13.85 3.39
CA ARG A 29 -6.84 -13.57 3.95
C ARG A 29 -7.44 -12.39 3.19
N LEU A 30 -8.64 -12.62 2.68
CA LEU A 30 -9.45 -11.60 2.03
C LEU A 30 -10.03 -10.65 3.09
N PRO A 31 -10.12 -9.35 2.78
CA PRO A 31 -10.84 -8.42 3.63
C PRO A 31 -12.35 -8.62 3.52
N GLY A 32 -13.10 -8.26 4.57
CA GLY A 32 -14.55 -8.56 4.67
C GLY A 32 -15.42 -7.91 3.59
N ASN A 33 -14.95 -6.83 2.97
CA ASN A 33 -15.61 -6.17 1.82
C ASN A 33 -15.50 -6.93 0.49
N GLN A 34 -14.60 -7.93 0.41
CA GLN A 34 -14.45 -8.85 -0.72
C GLN A 34 -15.07 -10.23 -0.47
N ALA A 35 -15.35 -10.56 0.80
CA ALA A 35 -15.98 -11.83 1.15
C ALA A 35 -17.44 -11.83 0.65
N VAL A 36 -17.76 -12.78 -0.25
CA VAL A 36 -19.14 -13.10 -0.60
C VAL A 36 -19.75 -13.77 0.63
N THR A 37 -20.49 -13.03 1.46
CA THR A 37 -21.35 -13.66 2.46
C THR A 37 -22.47 -14.38 1.71
N THR A 38 -22.84 -15.56 2.21
CA THR A 38 -23.89 -16.41 1.64
C THR A 38 -25.16 -15.58 1.43
N GLY A 39 -25.47 -15.23 0.17
CA GLY A 39 -26.63 -14.43 -0.23
C GLY A 39 -26.39 -12.94 -0.52
N GLY A 40 -25.18 -12.40 -0.34
CA GLY A 40 -24.83 -11.02 -0.66
C GLY A 40 -23.79 -10.93 -1.78
N GLN A 41 -23.98 -10.04 -2.76
CA GLN A 41 -22.89 -9.68 -3.66
C GLN A 41 -21.88 -8.85 -2.87
N GLY A 42 -20.59 -9.22 -2.93
CA GLY A 42 -19.51 -8.41 -2.36
C GLY A 42 -19.53 -6.98 -2.90
N LEU A 43 -18.90 -6.03 -2.21
CA LEU A 43 -18.99 -4.61 -2.56
C LEU A 43 -18.25 -4.22 -3.87
N GLY A 44 -17.80 -5.21 -4.65
CA GLY A 44 -17.12 -5.01 -5.93
C GLY A 44 -15.66 -4.60 -5.83
N GLN A 45 -15.01 -4.73 -4.66
CA GLN A 45 -13.56 -4.51 -4.56
C GLN A 45 -12.84 -5.64 -5.31
N ARG A 46 -11.86 -5.27 -6.13
CA ARG A 46 -11.06 -6.23 -6.90
C ARG A 46 -10.38 -7.24 -5.97
N ALA A 47 -10.52 -8.53 -6.28
CA ALA A 47 -9.78 -9.61 -5.62
C ALA A 47 -8.44 -9.90 -6.31
N ILE A 48 -7.51 -10.50 -5.57
CA ILE A 48 -6.24 -11.02 -6.11
C ILE A 48 -6.50 -12.36 -6.80
N ALA A 49 -6.30 -12.43 -8.10
CA ALA A 49 -6.51 -13.66 -8.86
C ALA A 49 -5.41 -14.70 -8.62
N ALA A 50 -5.79 -15.98 -8.63
CA ALA A 50 -4.85 -17.09 -8.63
C ALA A 50 -3.99 -17.10 -9.90
N GLY A 51 -2.74 -17.55 -9.79
CA GLY A 51 -1.84 -17.69 -10.93
C GLY A 51 -0.37 -17.53 -10.56
N VAL A 52 0.47 -17.40 -11.59
CA VAL A 52 1.91 -17.25 -11.42
C VAL A 52 2.23 -15.78 -11.15
N TRP A 53 2.60 -15.51 -9.91
CA TRP A 53 3.04 -14.20 -9.46
C TRP A 53 4.56 -14.15 -9.35
N ARG A 54 5.17 -13.14 -9.99
CA ARG A 54 6.61 -12.92 -9.96
C ARG A 54 6.92 -11.55 -9.34
N PRO A 55 7.94 -11.45 -8.48
CA PRO A 55 8.38 -10.15 -8.00
C PRO A 55 9.09 -9.44 -9.15
N ILE A 56 8.80 -8.14 -9.35
CA ILE A 56 9.67 -7.31 -10.18
C ILE A 56 10.91 -7.00 -9.35
N VAL A 57 12.01 -7.64 -9.71
CA VAL A 57 13.33 -7.33 -9.19
C VAL A 57 13.85 -6.15 -9.99
N LEU A 58 13.82 -4.94 -9.42
CA LEU A 58 14.55 -3.80 -9.97
C LEU A 58 16.06 -4.12 -9.89
N PRO A 59 16.91 -3.61 -10.82
CA PRO A 59 18.33 -3.95 -10.82
C PRO A 59 18.95 -3.74 -9.43
N ALA A 60 19.69 -4.75 -8.96
CA ALA A 60 20.30 -4.89 -7.62
C ALA A 60 19.35 -5.24 -6.45
N ASN A 61 18.59 -6.35 -6.54
CA ASN A 61 17.75 -6.84 -5.43
C ASN A 61 16.80 -5.75 -4.86
N GLY A 62 16.44 -4.79 -5.73
CA GLY A 62 15.89 -3.51 -5.35
C GLY A 62 14.43 -3.62 -4.96
N VAL A 63 14.17 -3.34 -3.71
CA VAL A 63 12.82 -3.17 -3.16
C VAL A 63 12.26 -1.83 -3.66
N MET A 64 10.94 -1.71 -3.87
CA MET A 64 10.35 -0.44 -4.36
C MET A 64 10.59 0.71 -3.38
N ALA A 65 10.57 0.39 -2.09
CA ALA A 65 10.91 1.28 -1.00
C ALA A 65 11.28 0.44 0.24
N THR A 66 12.27 0.91 0.99
CA THR A 66 12.46 0.56 2.40
C THR A 66 11.91 1.70 3.25
N GLY A 67 11.28 1.35 4.38
CA GLY A 67 10.87 2.30 5.41
C GLY A 67 11.13 1.72 6.79
N GLY A 68 10.90 2.51 7.85
CA GLY A 68 11.17 2.09 9.22
C GLY A 68 10.35 0.88 9.73
N GLU A 69 9.31 0.48 9.00
CA GLU A 69 8.43 -0.66 9.34
C GLU A 69 8.64 -1.88 8.45
N GLY A 70 9.44 -1.76 7.40
CA GLY A 70 9.70 -2.86 6.49
C GLY A 70 9.82 -2.43 5.04
N ILE A 71 9.40 -3.32 4.16
CA ILE A 71 9.85 -3.33 2.78
C ILE A 71 8.65 -3.44 1.84
N VAL A 72 8.65 -2.63 0.79
CA VAL A 72 7.60 -2.63 -0.23
C VAL A 72 8.12 -3.23 -1.52
N HIS A 73 7.40 -4.18 -2.10
CA HIS A 73 7.73 -4.83 -3.37
C HIS A 73 6.57 -4.78 -4.37
N LEU A 74 6.91 -4.77 -5.66
CA LEU A 74 5.96 -4.94 -6.74
C LEU A 74 5.91 -6.41 -7.17
N TRP A 75 4.71 -6.96 -7.26
CA TRP A 75 4.47 -8.28 -7.80
C TRP A 75 3.58 -8.18 -9.03
N CYS A 76 3.89 -8.99 -10.03
CA CYS A 76 3.12 -9.08 -11.27
C CYS A 76 2.59 -10.49 -11.46
N ARG A 77 1.31 -10.59 -11.80
CA ARG A 77 0.75 -11.82 -12.37
C ARG A 77 1.14 -11.82 -13.83
N VAL A 78 1.72 -12.91 -14.29
CA VAL A 78 2.14 -13.06 -15.68
C VAL A 78 1.42 -14.23 -16.32
N ASP A 79 1.16 -14.09 -17.61
CA ASP A 79 0.79 -15.21 -18.45
C ASP A 79 1.95 -16.24 -18.42
N PRO A 80 1.68 -17.53 -18.12
CA PRO A 80 2.73 -18.53 -18.03
C PRO A 80 3.40 -18.84 -19.37
N ASN A 81 2.72 -18.56 -20.50
CA ASN A 81 3.19 -18.92 -21.84
C ASN A 81 4.04 -17.81 -22.46
N ASN A 82 3.64 -16.55 -22.28
CA ASN A 82 4.30 -15.41 -22.95
C ASN A 82 4.85 -14.34 -21.99
N LEU A 83 4.73 -14.54 -20.68
CA LEU A 83 5.21 -13.63 -19.63
C LEU A 83 4.61 -12.21 -19.65
N THR A 84 3.53 -11.99 -20.40
CA THR A 84 2.82 -10.71 -20.41
C THR A 84 2.24 -10.43 -19.03
N ILE A 85 2.41 -9.20 -18.54
CA ILE A 85 1.87 -8.78 -17.25
C ILE A 85 0.35 -8.65 -17.36
N GLN A 86 -0.36 -9.55 -16.71
CA GLN A 86 -1.83 -9.56 -16.62
C GLN A 86 -2.32 -8.75 -15.42
N ASP A 87 -1.50 -8.63 -14.36
CA ASP A 87 -1.89 -7.91 -13.15
C ASP A 87 -0.68 -7.42 -12.34
N ARG A 88 -0.89 -6.42 -11.48
CA ARG A 88 0.11 -5.83 -10.58
C ARG A 88 -0.47 -5.59 -9.18
N VAL A 89 0.34 -5.86 -8.16
CA VAL A 89 0.03 -5.56 -6.75
C VAL A 89 1.27 -5.09 -6.00
N VAL A 90 1.06 -4.22 -5.02
CA VAL A 90 2.11 -3.75 -4.11
C VAL A 90 2.00 -4.53 -2.81
N VAL A 91 3.08 -5.18 -2.41
CA VAL A 91 3.14 -5.93 -1.15
C VAL A 91 4.02 -5.16 -0.18
N LYS A 92 3.43 -4.68 0.91
CA LYS A 92 4.15 -4.18 2.08
C LYS A 92 4.43 -5.39 2.98
N ASN A 93 5.69 -5.81 3.04
CA ASN A 93 6.15 -6.76 4.03
C ASN A 93 6.59 -5.99 5.26
N VAL A 94 5.80 -6.10 6.32
CA VAL A 94 6.11 -5.49 7.59
C VAL A 94 7.01 -6.46 8.34
N VAL A 95 8.23 -6.02 8.58
CA VAL A 95 9.22 -6.67 9.44
C VAL A 95 9.48 -5.73 10.58
N SER A 96 8.43 -5.53 11.35
CA SER A 96 8.44 -4.72 12.54
C SER A 96 9.47 -5.29 13.52
N GLY A 97 10.33 -4.42 14.06
CA GLY A 97 11.02 -4.72 15.32
C GLY A 97 10.01 -5.19 16.36
N SER A 98 10.43 -6.06 17.28
CA SER A 98 9.57 -6.77 18.25
C SER A 98 8.47 -5.90 18.85
N THR A 99 8.77 -4.65 19.21
CA THR A 99 7.84 -3.73 19.88
C THR A 99 6.58 -3.41 19.08
N ARG A 100 6.67 -3.09 17.78
CA ARG A 100 5.46 -2.73 16.99
C ARG A 100 4.63 -3.94 16.59
N TYR A 101 5.28 -5.09 16.35
CA TYR A 101 4.55 -6.33 16.09
C TYR A 101 3.76 -6.76 17.32
N LEU A 102 4.38 -6.67 18.49
CA LEU A 102 3.79 -7.11 19.76
C LEU A 102 2.83 -6.10 20.37
N ASP A 103 2.78 -4.87 19.85
CA ASP A 103 1.84 -3.85 20.27
C ASP A 103 0.42 -4.22 19.77
N PRO A 104 -0.52 -4.54 20.68
CA PRO A 104 -1.88 -4.93 20.34
C PRO A 104 -2.60 -3.89 19.50
N HIS A 105 -2.31 -2.60 19.68
CA HIS A 105 -2.98 -1.50 18.99
C HIS A 105 -2.66 -1.43 17.49
N ASN A 106 -1.69 -2.20 17.00
CA ASN A 106 -1.41 -2.33 15.56
C ASN A 106 -2.25 -3.43 14.89
N TRP A 107 -3.12 -4.09 15.64
CA TRP A 107 -3.99 -5.17 15.17
C TRP A 107 -5.46 -4.81 15.40
N ALA A 108 -6.33 -5.33 14.54
CA ALA A 108 -7.75 -5.22 14.73
C ALA A 108 -8.17 -5.97 16.01
N SER A 109 -9.02 -5.32 16.81
CA SER A 109 -9.52 -5.85 18.09
C SER A 109 -8.40 -6.15 19.10
N ASP A 110 -7.29 -5.41 19.04
CA ASP A 110 -6.17 -5.51 19.98
C ASP A 110 -5.62 -6.95 20.14
N THR A 111 -5.68 -7.76 19.07
CA THR A 111 -5.23 -9.16 19.08
C THR A 111 -4.01 -9.34 18.18
N VAL A 112 -2.84 -9.48 18.81
CA VAL A 112 -1.56 -9.69 18.10
C VAL A 112 -1.63 -10.93 17.20
N GLY A 113 -1.24 -10.78 15.94
CA GLY A 113 -1.32 -11.83 14.93
C GLY A 113 -2.68 -11.92 14.21
N GLY A 114 -3.63 -11.03 14.53
CA GLY A 114 -4.93 -10.90 13.85
C GLY A 114 -4.85 -10.12 12.53
N GLU A 115 -5.95 -9.46 12.15
CA GLU A 115 -5.97 -8.55 11.00
C GLU A 115 -5.14 -7.30 11.32
N PRO A 116 -4.15 -6.89 10.50
CA PRO A 116 -3.43 -5.65 10.73
C PRO A 116 -4.36 -4.44 10.73
N LEU A 117 -4.19 -3.50 11.66
CA LEU A 117 -5.06 -2.34 11.77
C LEU A 117 -5.05 -1.49 10.48
N GLU A 118 -3.89 -1.33 9.82
CA GLU A 118 -3.78 -0.65 8.52
C GLU A 118 -4.70 -1.29 7.46
N CYS A 119 -4.82 -2.63 7.44
CA CYS A 119 -5.72 -3.35 6.54
C CYS A 119 -7.20 -3.07 6.87
N ARG A 120 -7.53 -3.14 8.16
CA ARG A 120 -8.89 -2.89 8.67
C ARG A 120 -9.34 -1.47 8.33
N GLN A 121 -8.53 -0.46 8.64
CA GLN A 121 -8.87 0.94 8.40
C GLN A 121 -9.08 1.23 6.91
N ALA A 122 -8.16 0.76 6.05
CA ALA A 122 -8.28 0.96 4.61
C ALA A 122 -9.59 0.37 4.05
N ASN A 123 -9.98 -0.82 4.50
CA ASN A 123 -11.17 -1.49 4.00
C ASN A 123 -12.48 -0.94 4.57
N VAL A 124 -12.49 -0.45 5.81
CA VAL A 124 -13.65 0.27 6.37
C VAL A 124 -13.87 1.58 5.61
N VAL A 125 -12.82 2.37 5.39
CA VAL A 125 -12.91 3.61 4.62
C VAL A 125 -13.40 3.35 3.20
N TRP A 126 -12.89 2.29 2.55
CA TRP A 126 -13.31 1.91 1.21
C TRP A 126 -14.80 1.49 1.16
N SER A 127 -15.29 0.73 2.14
CA SER A 127 -16.66 0.19 2.14
C SER A 127 -17.72 1.28 2.29
N VAL A 128 -17.47 2.29 3.12
CA VAL A 128 -18.37 3.43 3.35
C VAL A 128 -18.26 4.53 2.29
N THR A 129 -17.24 4.46 1.43
CA THR A 129 -17.09 5.39 0.31
C THR A 129 -18.03 5.00 -0.82
N THR A 130 -18.63 6.02 -1.46
CA THR A 130 -19.57 5.82 -2.57
C THR A 130 -18.88 5.04 -3.71
N PRO A 131 -19.62 4.21 -4.47
CA PRO A 131 -19.04 3.49 -5.61
C PRO A 131 -18.25 4.39 -6.58
N ALA A 132 -18.75 5.60 -6.85
CA ALA A 132 -18.12 6.55 -7.77
C ALA A 132 -16.79 7.13 -7.26
N ASP A 133 -16.62 7.23 -5.93
CA ASP A 133 -15.48 7.90 -5.31
C ASP A 133 -14.38 6.92 -4.83
N ARG A 134 -14.66 5.62 -4.78
CA ARG A 134 -13.69 4.58 -4.34
C ARG A 134 -12.37 4.59 -5.12
N LYS A 135 -12.39 5.05 -6.37
CA LYS A 135 -11.19 5.24 -7.21
C LYS A 135 -10.16 6.21 -6.62
N HIS A 136 -10.55 7.03 -5.65
CA HIS A 136 -9.67 8.00 -4.97
C HIS A 136 -8.99 7.43 -3.72
N ILE A 137 -9.31 6.20 -3.32
CA ILE A 137 -8.74 5.52 -2.14
C ILE A 137 -8.00 4.29 -2.62
N GLN A 138 -6.76 4.13 -2.18
CA GLN A 138 -5.99 2.95 -2.51
C GLN A 138 -6.65 1.69 -1.93
N ALA A 139 -7.04 0.75 -2.78
CA ALA A 139 -7.62 -0.52 -2.33
C ALA A 139 -6.57 -1.39 -1.59
N CYS A 140 -6.91 -1.77 -0.35
CA CYS A 140 -6.23 -2.84 0.38
C CYS A 140 -6.86 -4.18 -0.01
N LEU A 141 -6.11 -5.00 -0.73
CA LEU A 141 -6.59 -6.24 -1.35
C LEU A 141 -6.58 -7.44 -0.40
N GLY A 142 -5.89 -7.34 0.74
CA GLY A 142 -5.87 -8.35 1.78
C GLY A 142 -4.57 -8.34 2.59
N TRP A 143 -4.39 -9.38 3.40
CA TRP A 143 -3.22 -9.56 4.26
C TRP A 143 -2.85 -11.04 4.42
N GLY A 144 -1.68 -11.35 4.98
CA GLY A 144 -1.25 -12.73 5.20
C GLY A 144 0.19 -12.87 5.67
N ASP A 145 0.71 -14.11 5.63
CA ASP A 145 2.08 -14.45 6.09
C ASP A 145 2.35 -13.98 7.53
N VAL A 146 1.33 -14.10 8.39
CA VAL A 146 1.45 -13.68 9.78
C VAL A 146 2.21 -14.74 10.55
N VAL A 147 3.47 -14.44 10.85
CA VAL A 147 4.37 -15.35 11.56
C VAL A 147 4.53 -14.87 13.00
N PRO A 148 3.95 -15.59 13.98
CA PRO A 148 4.01 -15.20 15.38
C PRO A 148 5.38 -15.53 16.00
N PRO A 149 5.64 -15.09 17.24
CA PRO A 149 6.96 -15.12 17.84
C PRO A 149 7.63 -16.47 18.11
N HIS A 150 6.90 -17.57 17.93
CA HIS A 150 7.28 -18.86 18.50
C HIS A 150 7.99 -19.79 17.51
N TYR A 151 8.12 -19.41 16.24
CA TYR A 151 8.76 -20.26 15.23
C TYR A 151 10.24 -19.94 14.98
N VAL A 152 10.63 -18.66 15.07
CA VAL A 152 12.04 -18.21 15.06
C VAL A 152 12.08 -16.86 15.78
N ALA A 153 12.79 -16.78 16.91
CA ALA A 153 13.01 -15.50 17.58
C ALA A 153 13.60 -14.51 16.57
N GLN A 154 12.98 -13.33 16.43
CA GLN A 154 13.38 -12.21 15.54
C GLN A 154 12.84 -12.21 14.09
N ASN A 155 11.99 -13.15 13.65
CA ASN A 155 11.40 -13.13 12.29
C ASN A 155 9.89 -12.83 12.27
N TYR A 156 9.41 -11.96 13.15
CA TYR A 156 8.01 -11.53 13.14
C TYR A 156 7.72 -10.77 11.86
N ARG A 157 6.66 -11.18 11.15
CA ARG A 157 6.27 -10.50 9.93
C ARG A 157 4.80 -10.66 9.64
N TYR A 158 4.30 -9.75 8.83
CA TYR A 158 3.04 -9.89 8.12
C TYR A 158 3.13 -9.14 6.79
N LYS A 159 2.23 -9.48 5.87
CA LYS A 159 2.13 -8.83 4.56
C LYS A 159 0.78 -8.16 4.40
N ILE A 160 0.79 -6.96 3.85
CA ILE A 160 -0.39 -6.24 3.36
C ILE A 160 -0.28 -6.12 1.84
N TYR A 161 -1.37 -6.44 1.14
CA TYR A 161 -1.48 -6.41 -0.31
C TYR A 161 -2.31 -5.21 -0.70
N ASN A 162 -1.79 -4.38 -1.59
CA ASN A 162 -2.46 -3.18 -2.05
C ASN A 162 -2.48 -3.14 -3.57
N GLU A 163 -3.44 -2.40 -4.13
CA GLU A 163 -3.41 -2.09 -5.55
C GLU A 163 -2.11 -1.35 -5.93
N TYR A 164 -1.71 -1.51 -7.19
CA TYR A 164 -0.55 -0.83 -7.74
C TYR A 164 -0.93 0.51 -8.36
N CYS A 165 -0.32 1.59 -7.87
CA CYS A 165 -0.46 2.93 -8.43
C CYS A 165 0.74 3.24 -9.35
N ALA A 166 0.50 3.31 -10.67
CA ALA A 166 1.54 3.42 -11.70
C ALA A 166 2.45 4.66 -11.54
N HIS A 167 1.89 5.79 -11.11
CA HIS A 167 2.60 7.07 -11.12
C HIS A 167 3.38 7.38 -9.84
N LYS A 168 3.58 6.38 -8.95
CA LYS A 168 4.26 6.55 -7.65
C LYS A 168 3.51 7.58 -6.77
N ASN A 169 4.22 8.24 -5.85
CA ASN A 169 3.63 9.26 -4.98
C ASN A 169 3.66 10.66 -5.59
N LEU A 170 2.70 11.49 -5.18
CA LEU A 170 2.51 12.83 -5.69
C LEU A 170 3.77 13.70 -5.53
N HIS A 171 4.52 13.54 -4.44
CA HIS A 171 5.79 14.24 -4.24
C HIS A 171 6.79 14.00 -5.39
N LYS A 172 6.97 12.76 -5.84
CA LYS A 172 7.87 12.44 -6.97
C LYS A 172 7.36 13.05 -8.27
N ILE A 173 6.05 13.01 -8.50
CA ILE A 173 5.44 13.61 -9.70
C ILE A 173 5.63 15.14 -9.69
N MET A 174 5.43 15.80 -8.54
CA MET A 174 5.69 17.23 -8.36
C MET A 174 7.17 17.60 -8.53
N LYS A 175 8.10 16.80 -7.97
CA LYS A 175 9.55 17.05 -8.06
C LYS A 175 10.08 16.89 -9.49
N ASN A 176 9.46 16.01 -10.28
CA ASN A 176 9.81 15.81 -11.68
C ASN A 176 9.32 16.94 -12.59
N GLN A 177 8.63 17.95 -12.06
CA GLN A 177 8.30 19.14 -12.83
C GLN A 177 9.55 19.99 -13.14
N PRO A 178 9.64 20.56 -14.35
CA PRO A 178 10.77 21.39 -14.74
C PRO A 178 10.87 22.67 -13.88
N LYS A 179 11.87 22.75 -12.99
CA LYS A 179 12.17 23.93 -12.15
C LYS A 179 12.28 25.21 -12.97
N ARG A 180 11.65 26.31 -12.50
CA ARG A 180 11.62 27.67 -13.10
C ARG A 180 12.97 28.08 -13.75
N LYS A 181 12.93 28.63 -14.97
CA LYS A 181 14.11 28.95 -15.79
C LYS A 181 14.83 30.19 -15.23
N LYS A 182 16.17 30.23 -15.32
CA LYS A 182 16.96 31.47 -15.20
C LYS A 182 16.57 32.44 -16.34
N LYS A 183 16.64 33.75 -16.10
CA LYS A 183 16.32 34.80 -17.09
C LYS A 183 17.04 34.52 -18.42
N GLY A 184 16.33 34.60 -19.55
CA GLY A 184 16.90 34.60 -20.91
C GLY A 184 16.70 33.35 -21.78
N ALA A 185 16.14 32.25 -21.27
CA ALA A 185 16.08 31.02 -22.06
C ALA A 185 14.75 30.83 -22.82
N VAL A 186 14.84 30.69 -24.14
CA VAL A 186 13.76 30.54 -25.16
C VAL A 186 12.53 29.75 -24.70
N ARG A 187 11.33 30.31 -24.95
CA ARG A 187 10.00 29.73 -24.64
C ARG A 187 9.78 28.42 -25.42
N ARG A 188 10.12 27.28 -24.83
CA ARG A 188 9.45 26.00 -25.14
C ARG A 188 8.50 25.74 -23.98
N GLY A 189 7.19 25.65 -24.27
CA GLY A 189 6.12 25.54 -23.28
C GLY A 189 6.43 24.45 -22.26
N ARG A 190 6.69 24.85 -21.02
CA ARG A 190 6.86 23.91 -19.92
C ARG A 190 5.48 23.47 -19.48
N ARG A 191 5.19 22.18 -19.55
CA ARG A 191 3.97 21.63 -18.95
C ARG A 191 4.15 21.59 -17.43
N GLN A 192 3.89 22.73 -16.77
CA GLN A 192 3.40 22.67 -15.38
C GLN A 192 2.12 21.83 -15.38
N PHE A 193 1.74 21.24 -14.24
CA PHE A 193 0.46 20.54 -14.20
C PHE A 193 -0.64 21.50 -14.68
N PRO A 194 -1.48 21.06 -15.64
CA PRO A 194 -2.63 21.83 -16.04
C PRO A 194 -3.47 22.14 -14.79
N GLU A 195 -4.01 23.35 -14.70
CA GLU A 195 -4.90 23.72 -13.61
C GLU A 195 -6.06 22.70 -13.41
N PRO A 196 -6.71 22.16 -14.47
CA PRO A 196 -7.72 21.11 -14.29
C PRO A 196 -7.22 19.87 -13.54
N PHE A 197 -5.95 19.49 -13.72
CA PHE A 197 -5.36 18.37 -12.99
C PHE A 197 -5.21 18.70 -11.50
N LEU A 198 -4.87 19.94 -11.15
CA LEU A 198 -4.77 20.36 -9.76
C LEU A 198 -6.13 20.30 -9.07
N TRP A 199 -7.18 20.79 -9.74
CA TRP A 199 -8.55 20.70 -9.23
C TRP A 199 -9.01 19.25 -9.05
N TYR A 200 -8.77 18.39 -10.04
CA TYR A 200 -9.08 16.96 -9.94
C TYR A 200 -8.35 16.29 -8.77
N MET A 201 -7.08 16.63 -8.54
CA MET A 201 -6.31 16.13 -7.40
C MET A 201 -6.89 16.60 -6.07
N PHE A 202 -7.23 17.88 -5.92
CA PHE A 202 -7.83 18.39 -4.68
C PHE A 202 -9.20 17.77 -4.42
N GLU A 203 -10.03 17.63 -5.45
CA GLU A 203 -11.32 16.95 -5.36
C GLU A 203 -11.14 15.49 -4.94
N SER A 204 -10.18 14.78 -5.54
CA SER A 204 -9.86 13.38 -5.20
C SER A 204 -9.47 13.24 -3.72
N LEU A 205 -8.61 14.14 -3.22
CA LEU A 205 -8.19 14.15 -1.82
C LEU A 205 -9.36 14.47 -0.87
N ALA A 206 -10.20 15.45 -1.23
CA ALA A 206 -11.38 15.81 -0.45
C ALA A 206 -12.37 14.64 -0.34
N LYS A 207 -12.60 13.91 -1.44
CA LYS A 207 -13.44 12.71 -1.47
C LYS A 207 -12.90 11.59 -0.59
N ALA A 208 -11.59 11.36 -0.63
CA ALA A 208 -10.94 10.41 0.28
C ALA A 208 -11.13 10.82 1.76
N CYS A 209 -10.99 12.11 2.08
CA CYS A 209 -11.25 12.63 3.43
C CYS A 209 -12.72 12.46 3.87
N ILE A 210 -13.68 12.64 2.96
CA ILE A 210 -15.10 12.35 3.24
C ILE A 210 -15.30 10.86 3.55
N GLY A 211 -14.65 9.97 2.78
CA GLY A 211 -14.65 8.54 3.08
C GLY A 211 -14.10 8.22 4.48
N MET A 212 -12.98 8.85 4.86
CA MET A 212 -12.42 8.72 6.20
C MET A 212 -13.34 9.26 7.30
N ASN A 213 -14.02 10.39 7.08
CA ASN A 213 -14.97 10.96 8.03
C ASN A 213 -16.21 10.08 8.23
N ARG A 214 -16.62 9.32 7.20
CA ARG A 214 -17.75 8.40 7.26
C ARG A 214 -17.41 7.05 7.90
N ALA A 215 -16.13 6.71 8.00
CA ALA A 215 -15.68 5.47 8.61
C ALA A 215 -15.88 5.51 10.13
N TYR A 216 -16.40 4.44 10.73
CA TYR A 216 -16.82 4.37 12.14
C TYR A 216 -17.81 5.47 12.51
N MET A 217 -19.07 5.06 12.61
CA MET A 217 -20.21 5.94 12.88
C MET A 217 -19.87 6.89 14.04
N TYR A 218 -19.88 8.20 13.73
CA TYR A 218 -19.60 9.33 14.64
C TYR A 218 -18.14 9.61 15.05
N THR A 219 -17.18 8.72 14.78
CA THR A 219 -15.77 8.96 15.17
C THR A 219 -14.85 9.29 14.01
N GLY A 220 -15.13 8.78 12.80
CA GLY A 220 -14.23 8.96 11.67
C GLY A 220 -12.92 8.17 11.81
N VAL A 221 -12.11 8.23 10.76
CA VAL A 221 -10.69 7.87 10.79
C VAL A 221 -9.87 9.14 10.56
N VAL A 222 -8.86 9.38 11.39
CA VAL A 222 -7.91 10.47 11.21
C VAL A 222 -6.62 9.92 10.62
N HIS A 223 -6.20 10.45 9.47
CA HIS A 223 -4.99 9.96 8.77
C HIS A 223 -3.69 10.22 9.54
N GLN A 224 -3.62 11.29 10.36
CA GLN A 224 -2.45 11.73 11.16
C GLN A 224 -1.17 12.09 10.36
N ASP A 225 -1.13 11.79 9.05
CA ASP A 225 0.04 11.98 8.19
C ASP A 225 -0.37 12.28 6.73
N LEU A 226 -1.33 13.21 6.54
CA LEU A 226 -1.80 13.57 5.20
C LEU A 226 -0.81 14.54 4.54
N HIS A 227 0.04 14.02 3.66
CA HIS A 227 1.02 14.82 2.92
C HIS A 227 1.29 14.25 1.50
N PRO A 228 1.93 15.01 0.59
CA PRO A 228 2.15 14.58 -0.80
C PRO A 228 2.99 13.30 -0.99
N GLY A 229 3.68 12.83 0.05
CA GLY A 229 4.39 11.55 0.03
C GLY A 229 3.47 10.34 0.16
N ASN A 230 2.28 10.53 0.75
CA ASN A 230 1.27 9.50 0.99
C ASN A 230 0.13 9.51 -0.05
N GLY A 231 -0.02 10.59 -0.83
CA GLY A 231 -0.91 10.61 -2.00
C GLY A 231 -0.34 9.79 -3.16
N LYS A 232 -1.07 8.76 -3.61
CA LYS A 232 -0.70 7.90 -4.76
C LYS A 232 -1.62 8.20 -5.95
N GLN A 233 -1.09 8.11 -7.17
CA GLN A 233 -1.89 8.34 -8.39
C GLN A 233 -1.97 7.09 -9.26
N SER A 234 -3.21 6.63 -9.50
CA SER A 234 -3.61 5.72 -10.57
C SER A 234 -4.41 6.52 -11.59
N ILE A 235 -3.96 6.50 -12.84
CA ILE A 235 -4.77 6.91 -13.99
C ILE A 235 -4.79 5.68 -14.86
N GLU A 236 -5.97 5.08 -15.06
CA GLU A 236 -6.17 4.15 -16.16
C GLU A 236 -5.96 4.95 -17.44
N ALA A 237 -5.08 4.48 -18.31
CA ALA A 237 -4.88 5.08 -19.62
C ALA A 237 -6.15 4.88 -20.45
N ALA A 238 -7.08 5.82 -20.33
CA ALA A 238 -8.04 6.13 -21.37
C ALA A 238 -7.44 7.28 -22.19
N ASP A 239 -7.05 6.95 -23.42
CA ASP A 239 -6.87 7.82 -24.57
C ASP A 239 -6.23 9.21 -24.34
N ILE A 240 -4.93 9.29 -24.61
CA ILE A 240 -4.29 10.43 -25.29
C ILE A 240 -3.47 9.89 -26.45
#